data_AF-A0A2A5WVW6-F1
#
_entry.id   AF-A0A2A5WVW6-F1
#
_cell.length_a   1.000
_cell.length_b   1.000
_cell.length_c   1.000
_cell.angle_alpha   90.00
_cell.angle_beta   90.00
_cell.angle_gamma   90.00
#
_symmetry.space_group_name_H-M   'P 1'
#
loop_
_entity.id
_entity.type
_entity.pdbx_description
1 polymer ?
#
loop_
_entity_poly.entity_id
_entity_poly.type
_entity_poly.pdbx_seq_one_letter_code
_entity_poly.pdbx_strand_id
1 'polypeptide(L)'
;MIYIISTFFLSILMDYNDNNWEYLFNGKNLDGWEIKIRNHQLGDNHNNTFKVKDGSLKVSYENYENFDDKFGHIFYTKKKFKNYHLSLDYKFSGSHLNGAPGWSIKNSGIMLHCQHPSTMLIDQEFPVSAEAQLLGGLGDGDRSTANICTPGTDVDINGIKAEYHCINSSSETYNNDEWVNVEVIVYSDSIIHHLVEGDTVLTYANLRVGGGEIPENYLSRLDEILDEGYISLQSEGHPVEFREIKIKELK
;
A
#
# COMPACT_ATOMS: atom_id res chain seq x y z
N MET A 1 -71.15 -11.06 -10.83
CA MET A 1 -70.19 -9.97 -10.60
C MET A 1 -68.93 -10.62 -10.04
N ILE A 2 -67.96 -10.92 -10.91
CA ILE A 2 -66.73 -11.66 -10.54
C ILE A 2 -65.60 -10.64 -10.54
N TYR A 3 -65.00 -10.39 -9.37
CA TYR A 3 -63.82 -9.54 -9.24
C TYR A 3 -62.58 -10.36 -9.55
N ILE A 4 -61.89 -10.02 -10.63
CA ILE A 4 -60.55 -10.54 -10.93
C ILE A 4 -59.56 -9.64 -10.17
N ILE A 5 -58.95 -10.17 -9.12
CA ILE A 5 -57.86 -9.51 -8.41
C ILE A 5 -56.58 -9.77 -9.22
N SER A 6 -56.14 -8.74 -9.94
CA SER A 6 -54.82 -8.71 -10.57
C SER A 6 -53.77 -8.42 -9.49
N THR A 7 -53.05 -9.46 -9.06
CA THR A 7 -51.84 -9.29 -8.24
C THR A 7 -50.69 -8.85 -9.14
N PHE A 8 -50.38 -7.56 -9.11
CA PHE A 8 -49.19 -7.00 -9.73
C PHE A 8 -47.97 -7.41 -8.91
N PHE A 9 -47.25 -8.44 -9.35
CA PHE A 9 -45.94 -8.77 -8.81
C PHE A 9 -44.95 -7.70 -9.29
N LEU A 10 -44.68 -6.72 -8.43
CA LEU A 10 -43.58 -5.79 -8.64
C LEU A 10 -42.29 -6.55 -8.39
N SER A 11 -41.69 -7.10 -9.45
CA SER A 11 -40.32 -7.60 -9.40
C SER A 11 -39.41 -6.39 -9.19
N ILE A 12 -39.06 -6.12 -7.93
CA ILE A 12 -37.92 -5.28 -7.61
C ILE A 12 -36.69 -6.06 -8.07
N LEU A 13 -36.28 -5.82 -9.32
CA LEU A 13 -34.92 -6.11 -9.75
C LEU A 13 -34.04 -5.19 -8.90
N MET A 14 -33.52 -5.72 -7.80
CA MET A 14 -32.35 -5.15 -7.16
C MET A 14 -31.24 -5.27 -8.20
N ASP A 15 -30.92 -4.15 -8.83
CA ASP A 15 -29.71 -3.98 -9.60
C ASP A 15 -28.56 -4.05 -8.57
N TYR A 16 -28.12 -5.28 -8.25
CA TYR A 16 -26.93 -5.51 -7.44
C TYR A 16 -25.74 -5.19 -8.34
N ASN A 17 -25.50 -3.90 -8.53
CA ASN A 17 -24.32 -3.40 -9.19
C ASN A 17 -23.14 -3.74 -8.28
N ASP A 18 -22.42 -4.81 -8.62
CA ASP A 18 -21.18 -5.29 -7.97
C ASP A 18 -20.00 -4.33 -8.24
N ASN A 19 -20.30 -3.03 -8.41
CA ASN A 19 -19.50 -1.97 -9.05
C ASN A 19 -19.03 -0.89 -8.06
N ASN A 20 -18.95 -1.20 -6.76
CA ASN A 20 -18.57 -0.23 -5.72
C ASN A 20 -17.05 0.10 -5.66
N TRP A 21 -16.33 -0.07 -6.77
CA TRP A 21 -14.92 0.30 -6.87
C TRP A 21 -14.78 1.80 -7.14
N GLU A 22 -13.97 2.46 -6.31
CA GLU A 22 -13.54 3.86 -6.45
C GLU A 22 -12.07 3.89 -6.88
N TYR A 23 -11.73 4.71 -7.87
CA TYR A 23 -10.32 4.97 -8.21
C TYR A 23 -9.73 6.00 -7.25
N LEU A 24 -8.66 5.62 -6.54
CA LEU A 24 -7.89 6.55 -5.69
C LEU A 24 -6.98 7.45 -6.53
N PHE A 25 -6.53 6.94 -7.68
CA PHE A 25 -5.71 7.68 -8.62
C PHE A 25 -6.48 7.95 -9.91
N ASN A 26 -6.53 9.22 -10.30
CA ASN A 26 -7.36 9.67 -11.43
C ASN A 26 -6.66 9.55 -12.80
N GLY A 27 -5.42 9.05 -12.86
CA GLY A 27 -4.65 8.88 -14.09
C GLY A 27 -4.10 10.18 -14.69
N LYS A 28 -4.31 11.34 -14.07
CA LYS A 28 -4.02 12.66 -14.65
C LYS A 28 -3.09 13.51 -13.79
N ASN A 29 -3.29 13.51 -12.48
CA ASN A 29 -2.52 14.30 -11.53
C ASN A 29 -2.51 13.62 -10.15
N LEU A 30 -1.86 14.27 -9.18
CA LEU A 30 -1.73 13.77 -7.80
C LEU A 30 -2.79 14.38 -6.88
N ASP A 31 -3.96 14.78 -7.39
CA ASP A 31 -5.02 15.37 -6.57
C ASP A 31 -5.48 14.38 -5.49
N GLY A 32 -5.45 14.83 -4.23
CA GLY A 32 -5.77 14.00 -3.06
C GLY A 32 -4.61 13.17 -2.52
N TRP A 33 -3.43 13.32 -3.12
CA TRP A 33 -2.20 12.72 -2.64
C TRP A 33 -1.25 13.77 -2.06
N GLU A 34 -0.65 13.48 -0.91
CA GLU A 34 0.38 14.29 -0.26
C GLU A 34 1.71 13.56 -0.21
N ILE A 35 2.81 14.26 -0.43
CA ILE A 35 4.14 13.66 -0.52
C ILE A 35 4.92 13.98 0.75
N LYS A 36 5.53 12.96 1.37
CA LYS A 36 6.52 13.12 2.42
C LYS A 36 7.81 12.43 1.99
N ILE A 37 8.89 13.19 1.89
CA ILE A 37 10.25 12.67 1.67
C ILE A 37 11.08 13.01 2.91
N ARG A 38 11.94 12.07 3.33
CA ARG A 38 12.84 12.27 4.46
C ARG A 38 13.72 13.50 4.25
N ASN A 39 13.87 14.31 5.29
CA ASN A 39 14.55 15.61 5.30
C ASN A 39 13.91 16.72 4.44
N HIS A 40 12.69 16.50 3.96
CA HIS A 40 11.90 17.49 3.21
C HIS A 40 10.57 17.80 3.92
N GLN A 41 10.09 19.03 3.73
CA GLN A 41 8.79 19.46 4.27
C GLN A 41 7.66 18.67 3.63
N LEU A 42 6.53 18.55 4.33
CA LEU A 42 5.32 17.93 3.78
C LEU A 42 4.89 18.67 2.49
N GLY A 43 4.64 17.90 1.43
CA GLY A 43 4.26 18.41 0.10
C GLY A 43 5.44 18.77 -0.80
N ASP A 44 6.68 18.76 -0.31
CA ASP A 44 7.87 18.97 -1.15
C ASP A 44 8.18 17.69 -1.94
N ASN A 45 7.82 17.71 -3.23
CA ASN A 45 8.16 16.66 -4.18
C ASN A 45 9.60 16.82 -4.68
N HIS A 46 10.55 16.58 -3.78
CA HIS A 46 11.98 16.72 -4.06
C HIS A 46 12.35 16.02 -5.38
N ASN A 47 13.07 16.73 -6.25
CA ASN A 47 13.56 16.24 -7.55
C ASN A 47 12.49 15.62 -8.46
N ASN A 48 11.21 15.97 -8.27
CA ASN A 48 10.07 15.38 -8.98
C ASN A 48 10.02 13.85 -8.85
N THR A 49 10.21 13.35 -7.62
CA THR A 49 10.21 11.91 -7.30
C THR A 49 8.91 11.24 -7.71
N PHE A 50 7.77 11.85 -7.37
CA PHE A 50 6.46 11.34 -7.75
C PHE A 50 5.92 12.14 -8.93
N LYS A 51 5.53 11.47 -10.01
CA LYS A 51 4.98 12.14 -11.20
C LYS A 51 3.92 11.29 -11.87
N VAL A 52 3.07 11.95 -12.65
CA VAL A 52 2.10 11.27 -13.52
C VAL A 52 2.61 11.23 -14.94
N LYS A 53 2.65 10.04 -15.53
CA LYS A 53 3.04 9.87 -16.93
C LYS A 53 2.32 8.64 -17.51
N ASP A 54 1.77 8.80 -18.71
CA ASP A 54 1.06 7.74 -19.45
C ASP A 54 -0.05 7.06 -18.63
N GLY A 55 -0.82 7.86 -17.87
CA GLY A 55 -1.92 7.36 -17.03
C GLY A 55 -1.49 6.65 -15.75
N SER A 56 -0.17 6.61 -15.45
CA SER A 56 0.39 5.91 -14.29
C SER A 56 1.02 6.89 -13.29
N LEU A 57 0.96 6.55 -12.01
CA LEU A 57 1.74 7.18 -10.95
C LEU A 57 3.13 6.56 -10.98
N LYS A 58 4.18 7.36 -11.14
CA LYS A 58 5.57 6.90 -11.23
C LYS A 58 6.40 7.45 -10.09
N VAL A 59 7.16 6.56 -9.45
CA VAL A 59 8.30 6.90 -8.61
C VAL A 59 9.54 6.94 -9.51
N SER A 60 10.27 8.04 -9.48
CA SER A 60 11.34 8.34 -10.43
C SER A 60 12.55 8.94 -9.73
N TYR A 61 13.72 8.44 -10.12
CA TYR A 61 15.01 8.94 -9.65
C TYR A 61 15.84 9.63 -10.74
N GLU A 62 15.22 10.03 -11.86
CA GLU A 62 15.93 10.61 -13.02
C GLU A 62 16.72 11.91 -12.72
N ASN A 63 16.32 12.64 -11.67
CA ASN A 63 16.95 13.90 -11.25
C ASN A 63 17.79 13.72 -9.98
N TYR A 64 18.22 12.49 -9.66
CA TYR A 64 19.05 12.17 -8.51
C TYR A 64 20.44 11.75 -8.95
N GLU A 65 21.46 12.24 -8.26
CA GLU A 65 22.84 11.75 -8.39
C GLU A 65 23.07 10.54 -7.48
N ASN A 66 22.61 10.62 -6.22
CA ASN A 66 22.65 9.57 -5.21
C ASN A 66 21.33 9.53 -4.44
N PHE A 67 21.06 8.43 -3.75
CA PHE A 67 19.84 8.27 -2.95
C PHE A 67 19.82 9.16 -1.71
N ASP A 68 20.96 9.35 -1.03
CA ASP A 68 21.12 10.22 0.15
C ASP A 68 19.97 10.07 1.17
N ASP A 69 19.60 8.82 1.43
CA ASP A 69 18.49 8.40 2.30
C ASP A 69 17.16 9.14 2.02
N LYS A 70 16.85 9.39 0.75
CA LYS A 70 15.60 10.05 0.32
C LYS A 70 14.45 9.04 0.25
N PHE A 71 14.21 8.36 1.37
CA PHE A 71 13.01 7.57 1.59
C PHE A 71 11.78 8.46 1.45
N GLY A 72 10.84 8.03 0.64
CA GLY A 72 9.68 8.84 0.25
C GLY A 72 8.40 8.04 0.26
N HIS A 73 7.29 8.70 0.53
CA HIS A 73 5.97 8.11 0.53
C HIS A 73 4.96 9.12 -0.04
N ILE A 74 4.02 8.64 -0.84
CA ILE A 74 2.89 9.43 -1.34
C ILE A 74 1.59 8.89 -0.75
N PHE A 75 0.88 9.71 0.02
CA PHE A 75 -0.24 9.34 0.88
C PHE A 75 -1.56 9.81 0.27
N TYR A 76 -2.55 8.95 0.17
CA TYR A 76 -3.91 9.38 -0.12
C TYR A 76 -4.56 9.94 1.16
N THR A 77 -4.71 11.26 1.27
CA THR A 77 -5.09 11.93 2.53
C THR A 77 -6.55 12.35 2.61
N LYS A 78 -7.37 12.06 1.60
CA LYS A 78 -8.78 12.49 1.54
C LYS A 78 -9.65 11.87 2.64
N LYS A 79 -9.36 10.64 3.05
CA LYS A 79 -10.05 9.94 4.14
C LYS A 79 -9.17 8.82 4.68
N LYS A 80 -9.49 8.35 5.90
CA LYS A 80 -9.01 7.08 6.42
C LYS A 80 -9.89 5.94 5.92
N PHE A 81 -9.32 4.74 5.86
CA PHE A 81 -10.02 3.51 5.52
C PHE A 81 -9.98 2.55 6.71
N LYS A 82 -11.08 1.80 6.89
CA LYS A 82 -11.26 0.83 7.97
C LYS A 82 -11.39 -0.60 7.43
N ASN A 83 -12.47 -0.87 6.69
CA ASN A 83 -12.66 -2.14 5.99
C ASN A 83 -12.64 -1.88 4.49
N TYR A 84 -11.74 -2.53 3.76
CA TYR A 84 -11.60 -2.27 2.34
C TYR A 84 -10.94 -3.42 1.60
N HIS A 85 -11.19 -3.45 0.30
CA HIS A 85 -10.47 -4.23 -0.69
C HIS A 85 -9.77 -3.24 -1.62
N LEU A 86 -8.44 -3.14 -1.52
CA LEU A 86 -7.60 -2.32 -2.40
C LEU A 86 -6.98 -3.22 -3.47
N SER A 87 -6.90 -2.75 -4.70
CA SER A 87 -6.23 -3.41 -5.82
C SER A 87 -5.42 -2.37 -6.60
N LEU A 88 -4.21 -2.74 -7.01
CA LEU A 88 -3.38 -1.96 -7.92
C LEU A 88 -2.46 -2.88 -8.74
N ASP A 89 -2.01 -2.37 -9.89
CA ASP A 89 -0.90 -2.99 -10.62
C ASP A 89 0.39 -2.21 -10.32
N TYR A 90 1.50 -2.93 -10.13
CA TYR A 90 2.83 -2.32 -10.06
C TYR A 90 3.79 -2.93 -11.08
N LYS A 91 4.83 -2.18 -11.42
CA LYS A 91 5.95 -2.66 -12.25
C LYS A 91 7.22 -1.89 -11.94
N PHE A 92 8.33 -2.60 -11.77
CA PHE A 92 9.65 -1.98 -11.66
C PHE A 92 10.24 -1.64 -13.04
N SER A 93 11.04 -0.58 -13.08
CA SER A 93 11.73 -0.17 -14.30
C SER A 93 13.04 0.54 -13.98
N GLY A 94 13.83 0.83 -15.02
CA GLY A 94 15.07 1.59 -14.88
C GLY A 94 16.09 0.92 -13.95
N SER A 95 17.01 1.73 -13.43
CA SER A 95 18.11 1.27 -12.59
C SER A 95 17.89 1.66 -11.13
N HIS A 96 18.33 0.79 -10.23
CA HIS A 96 18.47 1.11 -8.80
C HIS A 96 19.43 2.28 -8.64
N LEU A 97 19.06 3.26 -7.83
CA LEU A 97 19.80 4.49 -7.65
C LEU A 97 21.05 4.26 -6.82
N ASN A 98 22.17 4.89 -7.21
CA ASN A 98 23.42 4.77 -6.47
C ASN A 98 23.26 5.24 -5.01
N GLY A 99 23.85 4.50 -4.08
CA GLY A 99 23.76 4.78 -2.65
C GLY A 99 22.45 4.37 -1.97
N ALA A 100 21.44 3.89 -2.72
CA ALA A 100 20.28 3.28 -2.11
C ALA A 100 20.66 1.92 -1.46
N PRO A 101 19.97 1.50 -0.38
CA PRO A 101 20.29 0.24 0.27
C PRO A 101 20.17 -0.96 -0.69
N GLY A 102 21.06 -1.95 -0.55
CA GLY A 102 21.06 -3.10 -1.47
C GLY A 102 19.79 -3.96 -1.42
N TRP A 103 19.06 -3.92 -0.30
CA TRP A 103 17.78 -4.60 -0.16
C TRP A 103 16.66 -3.94 -0.96
N SER A 104 16.82 -2.66 -1.35
CA SER A 104 15.80 -1.90 -2.04
C SER A 104 15.82 -2.04 -3.58
N ILE A 105 16.68 -2.91 -4.12
CA ILE A 105 16.67 -3.25 -5.55
C ILE A 105 15.33 -3.89 -5.89
N LYS A 106 14.60 -3.30 -6.84
CA LYS A 106 13.21 -3.64 -7.19
C LYS A 106 12.34 -3.82 -5.93
N ASN A 107 12.40 -2.83 -5.02
CA ASN A 107 11.58 -2.77 -3.81
C ASN A 107 10.71 -1.51 -3.78
N SER A 108 9.49 -1.69 -3.30
CA SER A 108 8.51 -0.66 -3.00
C SER A 108 7.49 -1.28 -2.03
N GLY A 109 6.38 -0.60 -1.75
CA GLY A 109 5.39 -1.08 -0.80
C GLY A 109 4.11 -0.28 -0.80
N ILE A 110 3.03 -0.94 -0.37
CA ILE A 110 1.76 -0.30 -0.02
C ILE A 110 1.69 -0.20 1.50
N MET A 111 1.69 1.00 2.05
CA MET A 111 1.53 1.20 3.48
C MET A 111 0.03 1.17 3.82
N LEU A 112 -0.35 0.28 4.73
CA LEU A 112 -1.70 0.02 5.18
C LEU A 112 -1.90 0.58 6.58
N HIS A 113 -3.05 1.23 6.79
CA HIS A 113 -3.40 1.90 8.05
C HIS A 113 -2.27 2.82 8.54
N CYS A 114 -1.62 3.53 7.62
CA CYS A 114 -0.46 4.32 7.94
C CYS A 114 -0.85 5.61 8.69
N GLN A 115 0.07 6.11 9.52
CA GLN A 115 -0.08 7.42 10.17
C GLN A 115 -0.24 8.54 9.14
N HIS A 116 -0.88 9.64 9.52
CA HIS A 116 -0.99 10.82 8.64
C HIS A 116 0.40 11.45 8.41
N PRO A 117 0.75 11.87 7.18
CA PRO A 117 2.10 12.35 6.87
C PRO A 117 2.50 13.63 7.63
N SER A 118 1.54 14.46 8.06
CA SER A 118 1.83 15.64 8.91
C SER A 118 2.30 15.30 10.33
N THR A 119 2.14 14.05 10.77
CA THR A 119 2.60 13.57 12.07
C THR A 119 3.98 12.91 11.99
N MET A 120 4.51 12.68 10.79
CA MET A 120 5.84 12.10 10.63
C MET A 120 6.92 13.12 10.99
N LEU A 121 7.99 12.67 11.63
CA LEU A 121 9.17 13.51 11.83
C LEU A 121 9.77 13.91 10.48
N ILE A 122 10.55 15.00 10.48
CA ILE A 122 11.17 15.50 9.25
C ILE A 122 12.10 14.44 8.64
N ASP A 123 12.82 13.71 9.49
CA ASP A 123 13.85 12.71 9.22
C ASP A 123 13.35 11.26 9.34
N GLN A 124 12.04 11.04 9.55
CA GLN A 124 11.44 9.71 9.61
C GLN A 124 11.48 9.04 8.23
N GLU A 125 11.94 7.79 8.19
CA GLU A 125 12.11 7.00 6.96
C GLU A 125 10.79 6.40 6.47
N PHE A 126 10.08 5.69 7.36
CA PHE A 126 8.83 4.98 7.08
C PHE A 126 7.70 5.47 7.99
N PRO A 127 6.46 5.61 7.50
CA PRO A 127 5.32 5.86 8.39
C PRO A 127 5.07 4.64 9.29
N VAL A 128 4.60 4.87 10.52
CA VAL A 128 4.03 3.79 11.32
C VAL A 128 2.87 3.17 10.55
N SER A 129 3.03 1.91 10.12
CA SER A 129 2.11 1.20 9.25
C SER A 129 2.39 -0.30 9.17
N ALA A 130 1.44 -1.08 8.67
CA ALA A 130 1.75 -2.35 8.03
C ALA A 130 2.14 -2.08 6.57
N GLU A 131 3.05 -2.86 6.01
CA GLU A 131 3.48 -2.74 4.62
C GLU A 131 3.19 -4.03 3.86
N ALA A 132 2.44 -3.94 2.76
CA ALA A 132 2.47 -4.95 1.71
C ALA A 132 3.66 -4.68 0.80
N GLN A 133 4.79 -5.35 1.07
CA GLN A 133 6.05 -5.14 0.36
C GLN A 133 5.94 -5.63 -1.08
N LEU A 134 6.30 -4.78 -2.02
CA LEU A 134 6.27 -5.07 -3.45
C LEU A 134 7.67 -5.33 -3.96
N LEU A 135 7.95 -6.55 -4.37
CA LEU A 135 9.25 -6.98 -4.88
C LEU A 135 9.20 -7.39 -6.35
N GLY A 136 10.30 -7.12 -7.06
CA GLY A 136 10.60 -7.73 -8.36
C GLY A 136 11.70 -8.77 -8.24
N GLY A 137 11.63 -9.80 -9.07
CA GLY A 137 12.65 -10.83 -9.15
C GLY A 137 14.00 -10.28 -9.62
N LEU A 138 15.08 -10.88 -9.11
CA LEU A 138 16.46 -10.49 -9.41
C LEU A 138 17.11 -11.35 -10.50
N GLY A 139 16.38 -12.33 -11.05
CA GLY A 139 16.89 -13.27 -12.05
C GLY A 139 17.71 -14.44 -11.47
N ASP A 140 17.87 -14.50 -10.15
CA ASP A 140 18.50 -15.62 -9.44
C ASP A 140 17.79 -15.88 -8.11
N GLY A 141 17.38 -17.12 -7.90
CA GLY A 141 16.66 -17.59 -6.71
C GLY A 141 15.20 -17.12 -6.58
N ASP A 142 14.59 -17.57 -5.49
CA ASP A 142 13.21 -17.23 -5.12
C ASP A 142 13.19 -15.90 -4.34
N ARG A 143 12.24 -15.03 -4.70
CA ARG A 143 11.96 -13.75 -4.06
C ARG A 143 10.46 -13.43 -4.17
N SER A 144 9.73 -13.75 -3.11
CA SER A 144 8.29 -13.49 -2.99
C SER A 144 8.00 -11.99 -2.93
N THR A 145 6.87 -11.57 -3.51
CA THR A 145 6.26 -10.24 -3.36
C THR A 145 5.03 -10.28 -2.44
N ALA A 146 4.46 -9.13 -2.10
CA ALA A 146 3.37 -8.97 -1.15
C ALA A 146 3.66 -9.59 0.23
N ASN A 147 4.92 -9.49 0.67
CA ASN A 147 5.34 -9.83 2.03
C ASN A 147 4.72 -8.82 3.02
N ILE A 148 4.72 -9.13 4.31
CA ILE A 148 4.40 -8.13 5.35
C ILE A 148 5.70 -7.58 5.91
N CYS A 149 5.84 -6.25 5.94
CA CYS A 149 6.83 -5.56 6.76
C CYS A 149 6.11 -4.66 7.79
N THR A 150 6.69 -4.45 8.97
CA THR A 150 6.01 -3.80 10.10
C THR A 150 6.76 -2.58 10.67
N PRO A 151 6.95 -1.49 9.89
CA PRO A 151 7.60 -0.28 10.40
C PRO A 151 6.74 0.36 11.50
N GLY A 152 7.24 0.34 12.73
CA GLY A 152 6.55 0.87 13.91
C GLY A 152 5.21 0.18 14.23
N THR A 153 5.00 -1.05 13.74
CA THR A 153 3.81 -1.86 14.03
C THR A 153 4.17 -3.29 14.43
N ASP A 154 3.19 -3.99 14.98
CA ASP A 154 3.21 -5.43 15.21
C ASP A 154 1.94 -6.06 14.61
N VAL A 155 2.08 -7.31 14.17
CA VAL A 155 0.99 -8.16 13.70
C VAL A 155 1.14 -9.56 14.28
N ASP A 156 0.06 -10.34 14.24
CA ASP A 156 0.08 -11.75 14.59
C ASP A 156 -0.14 -12.60 13.32
N ILE A 157 0.73 -13.59 13.12
CA ILE A 157 0.63 -14.58 12.05
C ILE A 157 0.36 -15.93 12.71
N ASN A 158 -0.69 -16.62 12.27
CA ASN A 158 -1.15 -17.87 12.87
C ASN A 158 -1.39 -17.76 14.39
N GLY A 159 -1.86 -16.60 14.85
CA GLY A 159 -2.14 -16.32 16.26
C GLY A 159 -0.91 -16.07 17.14
N ILE A 160 0.27 -15.93 16.54
CA ILE A 160 1.53 -15.63 17.24
C ILE A 160 2.08 -14.31 16.71
N LYS A 161 2.51 -13.42 17.62
CA LYS A 161 3.19 -12.18 17.26
C LYS A 161 4.35 -12.45 16.30
N ALA A 162 4.39 -11.73 15.18
CA ALA A 162 5.48 -11.76 14.22
C ALA A 162 6.83 -11.50 14.92
N GLU A 163 7.81 -12.38 14.71
CA GLU A 163 9.14 -12.26 15.32
C GLU A 163 10.02 -11.25 14.58
N TYR A 164 9.90 -11.21 13.25
CA TYR A 164 10.73 -10.39 12.36
C TYR A 164 9.93 -9.25 11.76
N HIS A 165 10.64 -8.16 11.48
CA HIS A 165 10.07 -6.99 10.82
C HIS A 165 9.44 -7.33 9.47
N CYS A 166 10.09 -8.17 8.65
CA CYS A 166 9.52 -8.67 7.40
C CYS A 166 9.30 -10.18 7.44
N ILE A 167 8.13 -10.63 6.98
CA ILE A 167 7.78 -12.05 6.85
C ILE A 167 7.30 -12.32 5.42
N ASN A 168 7.93 -13.31 4.78
CA ASN A 168 7.67 -13.66 3.40
C ASN A 168 6.24 -14.19 3.21
N SER A 169 5.64 -13.83 2.08
CA SER A 169 4.43 -14.47 1.58
C SER A 169 4.74 -15.79 0.86
N SER A 170 3.70 -16.48 0.39
CA SER A 170 3.81 -17.66 -0.45
C SER A 170 3.76 -17.36 -1.96
N SER A 171 3.95 -16.10 -2.39
CA SER A 171 3.86 -15.74 -3.81
C SER A 171 5.03 -16.26 -4.64
N GLU A 172 4.81 -16.37 -5.95
CA GLU A 172 5.88 -16.66 -6.91
C GLU A 172 6.85 -15.47 -7.06
N THR A 173 7.96 -15.73 -7.74
CA THR A 173 8.94 -14.70 -8.10
C THR A 173 8.65 -14.13 -9.48
N TYR A 174 8.34 -12.84 -9.56
CA TYR A 174 8.07 -12.15 -10.82
C TYR A 174 9.36 -11.55 -11.38
N ASN A 175 10.07 -12.33 -12.20
CA ASN A 175 11.38 -11.94 -12.76
C ASN A 175 11.30 -10.95 -13.92
N ASN A 176 10.19 -10.92 -14.63
CA ASN A 176 10.00 -10.04 -15.79
C ASN A 176 9.63 -8.62 -15.35
N ASP A 177 9.95 -7.63 -16.18
CA ASP A 177 9.46 -6.26 -16.02
C ASP A 177 8.03 -6.13 -16.57
N GLU A 178 7.15 -7.02 -16.16
CA GLU A 178 5.72 -7.03 -16.47
C GLU A 178 4.90 -6.42 -15.33
N TRP A 179 3.64 -6.09 -15.61
CA TRP A 179 2.73 -5.63 -14.57
C TRP A 179 2.33 -6.81 -13.69
N VAL A 180 2.39 -6.61 -12.38
CA VAL A 180 1.93 -7.57 -11.37
C VAL A 180 0.76 -6.94 -10.62
N ASN A 181 -0.36 -7.64 -10.57
CA ASN A 181 -1.52 -7.23 -9.79
C ASN A 181 -1.36 -7.66 -8.33
N VAL A 182 -1.55 -6.70 -7.42
CA VAL A 182 -1.58 -6.94 -5.98
C VAL A 182 -2.87 -6.39 -5.40
N GLU A 183 -3.47 -7.17 -4.52
CA GLU A 183 -4.66 -6.78 -3.78
C GLU A 183 -4.42 -6.97 -2.28
N VAL A 184 -5.06 -6.12 -1.49
CA VAL A 184 -5.13 -6.29 -0.04
C VAL A 184 -6.57 -6.18 0.41
N ILE A 185 -7.02 -7.17 1.18
CA ILE A 185 -8.35 -7.19 1.78
C ILE A 185 -8.15 -6.99 3.28
N VAL A 186 -8.64 -5.87 3.79
CA VAL A 186 -8.45 -5.44 5.17
C VAL A 186 -9.80 -5.37 5.85
N TYR A 187 -9.94 -6.10 6.95
CA TYR A 187 -11.08 -6.00 7.86
C TYR A 187 -10.60 -5.36 9.15
N SER A 188 -10.48 -4.03 9.14
CA SER A 188 -10.03 -3.24 10.28
C SER A 188 -8.66 -3.75 10.78
N ASP A 189 -8.46 -3.88 12.09
CA ASP A 189 -7.29 -4.51 12.68
C ASP A 189 -7.35 -6.05 12.71
N SER A 190 -8.51 -6.62 12.42
CA SER A 190 -8.85 -8.00 12.78
C SER A 190 -8.24 -9.06 11.85
N ILE A 191 -8.31 -8.86 10.53
CA ILE A 191 -7.73 -9.78 9.55
C ILE A 191 -7.40 -9.04 8.26
N ILE A 192 -6.20 -9.31 7.76
CA ILE A 192 -5.67 -8.74 6.53
C ILE A 192 -5.17 -9.86 5.64
N HIS A 193 -5.56 -9.83 4.38
CA HIS A 193 -5.10 -10.74 3.34
C HIS A 193 -4.31 -9.96 2.29
N HIS A 194 -3.16 -10.50 1.88
CA HIS A 194 -2.48 -10.06 0.67
C HIS A 194 -2.74 -11.07 -0.45
N LEU A 195 -3.03 -10.57 -1.64
CA LEU A 195 -3.24 -11.36 -2.84
C LEU A 195 -2.30 -10.89 -3.95
N VAL A 196 -1.83 -11.85 -4.76
CA VAL A 196 -1.03 -11.58 -5.96
C VAL A 196 -1.65 -12.37 -7.10
N GLU A 197 -1.95 -11.71 -8.22
CA GLU A 197 -2.63 -12.33 -9.37
C GLU A 197 -3.91 -13.11 -9.01
N GLY A 198 -4.63 -12.63 -7.99
CA GLY A 198 -5.88 -13.23 -7.49
C GLY A 198 -5.70 -14.35 -6.46
N ASP A 199 -4.48 -14.83 -6.22
CA ASP A 199 -4.20 -15.86 -5.21
C ASP A 199 -3.87 -15.24 -3.86
N THR A 200 -4.46 -15.74 -2.77
CA THR A 200 -4.11 -15.31 -1.41
C THR A 200 -2.76 -15.90 -1.00
N VAL A 201 -1.79 -15.02 -0.74
CA VAL A 201 -0.39 -15.40 -0.45
C VAL A 201 0.05 -15.12 0.97
N LEU A 202 -0.70 -14.31 1.71
CA LEU A 202 -0.41 -14.00 3.11
C LEU A 202 -1.68 -13.63 3.87
N THR A 203 -1.73 -13.99 5.14
CA THR A 203 -2.82 -13.60 6.06
C THR A 203 -2.27 -13.35 7.46
N TYR A 204 -2.67 -12.24 8.07
CA TYR A 204 -2.29 -11.85 9.43
C TYR A 204 -3.41 -11.06 10.12
N ALA A 205 -3.24 -10.79 11.41
CA ALA A 205 -4.25 -10.20 12.29
C ALA A 205 -3.62 -9.28 13.34
N ASN A 206 -4.46 -8.62 14.14
CA ASN A 206 -4.09 -7.84 15.32
C ASN A 206 -3.09 -6.71 15.01
N LEU A 207 -3.38 -5.91 13.97
CA LEU A 207 -2.53 -4.78 13.59
C LEU A 207 -2.54 -3.71 14.70
N ARG A 208 -1.36 -3.39 15.21
CA ARG A 208 -1.18 -2.45 16.32
C ARG A 208 0.14 -1.71 16.22
N VAL A 209 0.23 -0.55 16.85
CA VAL A 209 1.49 0.17 17.04
C VAL A 209 2.42 -0.67 17.90
N GLY A 210 3.65 -0.84 17.46
CA GLY A 210 4.54 -1.84 18.05
C GLY A 210 5.88 -1.93 17.32
N GLY A 211 6.60 -3.01 17.54
CA GLY A 211 7.89 -3.25 16.89
C GLY A 211 9.01 -2.31 17.34
N GLY A 212 10.16 -2.43 16.67
CA GLY A 212 11.39 -1.72 17.05
C GLY A 212 11.54 -0.30 16.50
N GLU A 213 10.68 0.11 15.57
CA GLU A 213 10.87 1.32 14.74
C GLU A 213 9.81 2.40 15.02
N ILE A 214 9.29 2.48 16.25
CA ILE A 214 8.33 3.51 16.62
C ILE A 214 9.07 4.85 16.80
N PRO A 215 8.72 5.91 16.06
CA PRO A 215 9.36 7.21 16.20
C PRO A 215 9.00 7.85 17.55
N GLU A 216 9.90 8.70 18.07
CA GLU A 216 9.79 9.27 19.43
C GLU A 216 8.45 9.97 19.68
N ASN A 217 7.96 10.70 18.68
CA ASN A 217 6.69 11.44 18.76
C ASN A 217 5.43 10.55 18.66
N TYR A 218 5.61 9.24 18.52
CA TYR A 218 4.53 8.26 18.38
C TYR A 218 4.56 7.17 19.48
N LEU A 219 5.57 7.19 20.36
CA LEU A 219 5.72 6.23 21.47
C LEU A 219 4.54 6.21 22.44
N SER A 220 3.81 7.30 22.60
CA SER A 220 2.61 7.37 23.46
C SER A 220 1.45 6.50 22.96
N ARG A 221 1.55 6.01 21.71
CA ARG A 221 0.55 5.16 21.05
C ARG A 221 0.96 3.68 21.06
N LEU A 222 2.00 3.29 21.79
CA LEU A 222 2.41 1.88 21.91
C LEU A 222 1.21 1.00 22.30
N ASP A 223 1.09 -0.15 21.65
CA ASP A 223 -0.01 -1.11 21.78
C ASP A 223 -1.39 -0.60 21.32
N GLU A 224 -1.47 0.62 20.76
CA GLU A 224 -2.72 1.12 20.18
C GLU A 224 -3.10 0.28 18.95
N ILE A 225 -4.35 -0.17 18.91
CA ILE A 225 -4.92 -0.87 17.78
C ILE A 225 -5.02 0.08 16.57
N LEU A 226 -4.58 -0.38 15.41
CA LEU A 226 -4.70 0.35 14.16
C LEU A 226 -5.89 -0.20 13.37
N ASP A 227 -7.09 0.19 13.79
CA ASP A 227 -8.36 -0.30 13.24
C ASP A 227 -8.80 0.47 11.98
N GLU A 228 -8.24 1.65 11.73
CA GLU A 228 -8.34 2.45 10.52
C GLU A 228 -7.05 3.25 10.27
N GLY A 229 -6.82 3.67 9.02
CA GLY A 229 -5.73 4.61 8.72
C GLY A 229 -5.65 5.02 7.26
N TYR A 230 -4.55 5.67 6.89
CA TYR A 230 -4.31 6.11 5.52
C TYR A 230 -3.64 5.01 4.69
N ILE A 231 -3.58 5.24 3.37
CA ILE A 231 -2.86 4.37 2.43
C ILE A 231 -1.76 5.21 1.78
N SER A 232 -0.56 4.68 1.66
CA SER A 232 0.51 5.32 0.90
C SER A 232 1.32 4.34 0.05
N LEU A 233 2.02 4.89 -0.96
CA LEU A 233 2.92 4.14 -1.84
C LEU A 233 4.35 4.60 -1.61
N GLN A 234 5.27 3.64 -1.54
CA GLN A 234 6.66 3.87 -1.14
C GLN A 234 7.59 4.20 -2.32
N SER A 235 8.59 5.03 -2.02
CA SER A 235 9.72 5.42 -2.87
C SER A 235 11.02 5.07 -2.14
N GLU A 236 11.76 4.08 -2.66
CA GLU A 236 12.92 3.48 -1.97
C GLU A 236 14.13 3.19 -2.86
N GLY A 237 14.41 4.06 -3.83
CA GLY A 237 15.63 4.01 -4.62
C GLY A 237 15.57 3.14 -5.87
N HIS A 238 14.49 2.40 -6.14
CA HIS A 238 14.26 1.79 -7.46
C HIS A 238 13.02 2.39 -8.14
N PRO A 239 13.07 2.82 -9.41
CA PRO A 239 11.89 3.31 -10.11
C PRO A 239 10.77 2.26 -10.21
N VAL A 240 9.55 2.67 -9.89
CA VAL A 240 8.35 1.83 -9.92
C VAL A 240 7.18 2.63 -10.50
N GLU A 241 6.30 1.94 -11.23
CA GLU A 241 5.06 2.50 -11.77
C GLU A 241 3.87 1.80 -11.15
N PHE A 242 2.80 2.57 -10.92
CA PHE A 242 1.52 2.11 -10.40
C PHE A 242 0.38 2.55 -11.30
N ARG A 243 -0.59 1.67 -11.52
CA ARG A 243 -1.84 1.98 -12.23
C ARG A 243 -3.00 1.19 -11.64
N GLU A 244 -4.20 1.50 -12.11
CA GLU A 244 -5.44 0.84 -11.68
C GLU A 244 -5.61 0.86 -10.14
N ILE A 245 -5.16 1.92 -9.47
CA ILE A 245 -5.24 2.04 -8.01
C ILE A 245 -6.69 2.31 -7.63
N LYS A 246 -7.37 1.26 -7.18
CA LYS A 246 -8.81 1.27 -6.88
C LYS A 246 -9.10 0.60 -5.55
N ILE A 247 -10.15 1.06 -4.89
CA ILE A 247 -10.57 0.58 -3.59
C ILE A 247 -12.08 0.32 -3.57
N LYS A 248 -12.49 -0.69 -2.83
CA LYS A 248 -13.89 -1.00 -2.53
C LYS A 248 -14.03 -1.08 -1.03
N GLU A 249 -14.76 -0.14 -0.43
CA GLU A 249 -15.05 -0.20 1.01
C GLU A 249 -15.97 -1.39 1.32
N LEU A 250 -15.65 -2.09 2.40
CA LEU A 250 -16.37 -3.27 2.87
C LEU A 250 -17.24 -2.88 4.06
N LYS A 251 -18.36 -3.58 4.23
CA LYS A 251 -19.30 -3.34 5.34
C LYS A 251 -18.89 -4.09 6.59
#